data_AF-A0A8H3SEM9-F1
#
_entry.id   AF-A0A8H3SEM9-F1
#
_cell.length_a   1.000
_cell.length_b   1.000
_cell.length_c   1.000
_cell.angle_alpha   90.00
_cell.angle_beta   90.00
_cell.angle_gamma   90.00
#
_symmetry.space_group_name_H-M   'P 1'
#
loop_
_entity.id
_entity.type
_entity.pdbx_description
1 polymer ?
#
loop_
_entity_poly.entity_id
_entity_poly.type
_entity_poly.pdbx_seq_one_letter_code
_entity_poly.pdbx_strand_id
1 'polypeptide(L)'
;MLLSRLLSCIFLLNVPATVVARRGNGDSEDSSDASGDSSSSSGSSSSTLSDSCGPRHHTLYSYDLVPGNAYNWTTNAGGLKGRNPTTYDGSYFQGEAFLGYTITGGTRCPNATGSVRMLGYAWIGPQTPYPKGPENPIIIGFKAWESDKPLENITFSYDYLDDSPYCPRPPDLTKLTTTRGWTDWEARTYRAGDIVRISLLPDQARAGAVLFNGSTIPNLDPAPAYEDGNILLPASSCDSDERLSVGWPERTIITGSVTNETLTISIVGAGATKTAYKYYKGKEDDIHVTFNVTFSGTFDSTNSTRRVAVQQASQPMLFWVDNSTCMLGPDGRLMKLMWLAWTALFFCL
;
A
#
# COMPACT_ATOMS: atom_id res chain seq x y z
N MET A 1 -59.59 15.46 5.00
CA MET A 1 -58.39 16.32 4.82
C MET A 1 -57.19 15.64 5.47
N LEU A 2 -56.59 14.63 4.82
CA LEU A 2 -55.28 14.05 5.23
C LEU A 2 -54.66 13.13 4.17
N LEU A 3 -55.11 13.21 2.91
CA LEU A 3 -54.54 12.44 1.79
C LEU A 3 -53.91 13.31 0.69
N SER A 4 -53.84 14.64 0.86
CA SER A 4 -53.31 15.56 -0.16
C SER A 4 -51.97 16.21 0.22
N ARG A 5 -51.24 15.69 1.22
CA ARG A 5 -49.96 16.26 1.68
C ARG A 5 -48.76 15.32 1.64
N LEU A 6 -48.85 14.20 0.93
CA LEU A 6 -47.75 13.23 0.78
C LEU A 6 -47.08 13.22 -0.61
N LEU A 7 -47.45 14.14 -1.51
CA LEU A 7 -46.96 14.16 -2.90
C LEU A 7 -45.99 15.30 -3.27
N SER A 8 -45.30 15.91 -2.29
CA SER A 8 -44.37 17.03 -2.56
C SER A 8 -42.90 16.79 -2.19
N CYS A 9 -42.46 15.56 -1.91
CA CYS A 9 -41.04 15.28 -1.59
C CYS A 9 -40.32 14.35 -2.59
N ILE A 10 -40.86 14.12 -3.79
CA ILE A 10 -40.17 13.35 -4.84
C ILE A 10 -39.87 14.27 -6.01
N PHE A 11 -38.96 15.24 -5.84
CA PHE A 11 -38.44 16.04 -6.97
C PHE A 11 -37.01 16.59 -6.77
N LEU A 12 -36.18 15.95 -5.92
CA LEU A 12 -34.76 16.33 -5.76
C LEU A 12 -33.79 15.13 -5.79
N LEU A 13 -34.01 14.20 -6.72
CA LEU A 13 -33.00 13.19 -7.09
C LEU A 13 -32.80 13.23 -8.60
N ASN A 14 -32.24 14.35 -9.07
CA ASN A 14 -31.59 14.43 -10.38
C ASN A 14 -30.08 14.36 -10.13
N VAL A 15 -29.53 13.14 -10.15
CA VAL A 15 -28.10 12.91 -10.35
C VAL A 15 -27.98 12.26 -11.73
N PRO A 16 -27.23 12.85 -12.67
CA PRO A 16 -27.09 12.29 -14.01
C PRO A 16 -26.39 10.93 -13.92
N ALA A 17 -27.06 9.92 -14.48
CA ALA A 17 -26.52 8.60 -14.70
C ALA A 17 -25.67 8.58 -15.97
N THR A 18 -24.35 8.61 -15.81
CA THR A 18 -23.34 8.13 -16.76
C THR A 18 -22.13 7.75 -15.88
N VAL A 19 -21.60 6.52 -15.87
CA VAL A 19 -21.07 5.72 -16.98
C VAL A 19 -21.22 4.23 -16.65
N VAL A 20 -21.73 3.49 -17.62
CA VAL A 20 -21.76 2.02 -17.67
C VAL A 20 -20.38 1.55 -18.16
N ALA A 21 -19.66 0.76 -17.36
CA ALA A 21 -18.53 -0.01 -17.84
C ALA A 21 -18.96 -1.48 -18.05
N ARG A 22 -18.71 -1.92 -19.27
CA ARG A 22 -19.26 -3.05 -20.00
C ARG A 22 -18.60 -4.36 -19.53
N ARG A 23 -19.37 -5.30 -19.00
CA ARG A 23 -18.91 -6.68 -18.76
C ARG A 23 -18.78 -7.36 -20.13
N GLY A 24 -17.54 -7.60 -20.55
CA GLY A 24 -17.25 -8.37 -21.76
C GLY A 24 -17.61 -9.84 -21.53
N ASN A 25 -18.66 -10.26 -22.21
CA ASN A 25 -19.09 -11.64 -22.40
C ASN A 25 -18.21 -12.26 -23.49
N GLY A 26 -17.70 -13.47 -23.27
CA GLY A 26 -16.93 -14.24 -24.23
C GLY A 26 -17.13 -15.72 -23.94
N ASP A 27 -18.23 -16.24 -24.48
CA ASP A 27 -18.59 -17.65 -24.49
C ASP A 27 -17.66 -18.40 -25.44
N SER A 28 -17.10 -19.52 -24.97
CA SER A 28 -16.70 -20.64 -25.81
C SER A 28 -17.04 -21.92 -25.05
N GLU A 29 -18.13 -22.54 -25.47
CA GLU A 29 -18.52 -23.90 -25.14
C GLU A 29 -17.55 -24.87 -25.83
N ASP A 30 -17.10 -25.91 -25.12
CA ASP A 30 -17.10 -27.26 -25.69
C ASP A 30 -16.89 -28.34 -24.63
N SER A 31 -17.42 -29.50 -24.97
CA SER A 31 -17.95 -30.58 -24.14
C SER A 31 -16.95 -31.64 -23.65
N SER A 32 -17.49 -32.45 -22.74
CA SER A 32 -17.06 -33.73 -22.16
C SER A 32 -16.24 -34.71 -23.04
N ASP A 33 -15.30 -35.45 -22.44
CA ASP A 33 -15.39 -36.89 -22.11
C ASP A 33 -14.03 -37.56 -21.84
N ALA A 34 -14.10 -38.75 -21.25
CA ALA A 34 -13.06 -39.47 -20.52
C ALA A 34 -12.14 -40.40 -21.35
N SER A 35 -11.01 -40.77 -20.71
CA SER A 35 -10.23 -42.02 -20.84
C SER A 35 -9.36 -42.28 -22.08
N GLY A 36 -8.11 -42.75 -21.85
CA GLY A 36 -7.45 -43.73 -22.75
C GLY A 36 -6.01 -43.43 -23.21
N ASP A 37 -5.07 -44.11 -22.55
CA ASP A 37 -3.71 -44.54 -22.91
C ASP A 37 -2.89 -44.08 -24.15
N SER A 38 -1.61 -43.79 -23.83
CA SER A 38 -0.34 -44.16 -24.50
C SER A 38 0.01 -43.62 -25.90
N SER A 39 1.13 -42.87 -25.98
CA SER A 39 2.40 -43.33 -26.58
C SER A 39 3.39 -42.18 -26.80
N SER A 40 4.67 -42.51 -26.67
CA SER A 40 5.85 -41.66 -26.72
C SER A 40 6.15 -41.06 -28.09
N SER A 41 6.50 -39.77 -28.14
CA SER A 41 7.60 -39.28 -28.97
C SER A 41 8.00 -37.84 -28.59
N SER A 42 9.32 -37.63 -28.67
CA SER A 42 10.09 -36.46 -28.24
C SER A 42 9.78 -35.18 -29.03
N GLY A 43 9.48 -34.11 -28.31
CA GLY A 43 9.46 -32.74 -28.83
C GLY A 43 9.89 -31.78 -27.74
N SER A 44 11.11 -31.26 -27.84
CA SER A 44 11.64 -30.20 -26.99
C SER A 44 10.75 -28.97 -27.09
N SER A 45 9.92 -28.72 -26.09
CA SER A 45 9.20 -27.46 -25.93
C SER A 45 9.72 -26.77 -24.67
N SER A 46 10.25 -25.57 -24.87
CA SER A 46 10.58 -24.63 -23.81
C SER A 46 9.39 -24.49 -22.88
N SER A 47 9.54 -24.92 -21.63
CA SER A 47 8.60 -24.64 -20.56
C SER A 47 8.61 -23.14 -20.30
N THR A 48 7.81 -22.39 -21.05
CA THR A 48 7.28 -21.12 -20.58
C THR A 48 6.43 -21.47 -19.37
N LEU A 49 7.03 -21.38 -18.18
CA LEU A 49 6.29 -21.21 -16.95
C LEU A 49 5.29 -20.10 -17.23
N SER A 50 4.01 -20.46 -17.34
CA SER A 50 2.93 -19.49 -17.39
C SER A 50 3.05 -18.67 -16.11
N ASP A 51 3.58 -17.46 -16.22
CA ASP A 51 3.59 -16.48 -15.15
C ASP A 51 2.10 -16.26 -14.82
N SER A 52 1.61 -16.90 -13.74
CA SER A 52 0.21 -16.81 -13.31
C SER A 52 -0.18 -15.37 -12.97
N CYS A 53 0.83 -14.53 -12.80
CA CYS A 53 0.78 -13.09 -12.85
C CYS A 53 0.73 -12.64 -14.32
N GLY A 54 -0.48 -12.42 -14.85
CA GLY A 54 -0.65 -11.77 -16.16
C GLY A 54 0.03 -10.37 -16.22
N PRO A 55 -0.29 -9.51 -17.20
CA PRO A 55 0.33 -8.18 -17.37
C PRO A 55 -0.04 -7.15 -16.29
N ARG A 56 -0.32 -7.58 -15.05
CA ARG A 56 -0.61 -6.77 -13.85
C ARG A 56 0.65 -6.11 -13.26
N HIS A 57 1.41 -5.40 -14.09
CA HIS A 57 2.63 -4.72 -13.65
C HIS A 57 2.36 -3.48 -12.78
N HIS A 58 1.10 -3.12 -12.59
CA HIS A 58 0.68 -1.86 -11.96
C HIS A 58 -0.54 -2.07 -11.04
N THR A 59 -0.55 -3.12 -10.21
CA THR A 59 -1.60 -3.32 -9.19
C THR A 59 -1.01 -3.08 -7.81
N LEU A 60 -1.70 -2.28 -7.00
CA LEU A 60 -1.23 -1.86 -5.68
C LEU A 60 -1.94 -2.77 -4.71
N TYR A 61 -1.19 -3.67 -4.08
CA TYR A 61 -1.79 -4.59 -3.13
C TYR A 61 -1.82 -3.95 -1.76
N SER A 62 -2.87 -4.23 -0.97
CA SER A 62 -2.91 -3.82 0.44
C SER A 62 -1.68 -4.31 1.21
N TYR A 63 -1.20 -5.52 0.89
CA TYR A 63 0.05 -6.13 1.37
C TYR A 63 1.34 -5.35 1.04
N ASP A 64 1.30 -4.40 0.09
CA ASP A 64 2.46 -3.54 -0.19
C ASP A 64 2.62 -2.41 0.83
N LEU A 65 1.52 -2.01 1.47
CA LEU A 65 1.48 -0.88 2.40
C LEU A 65 1.31 -1.35 3.84
N VAL A 66 0.57 -2.44 4.04
CA VAL A 66 0.28 -2.98 5.36
C VAL A 66 1.20 -4.16 5.62
N PRO A 67 2.13 -4.07 6.59
CA PRO A 67 3.01 -5.20 6.88
C PRO A 67 2.22 -6.38 7.44
N GLY A 68 2.71 -7.60 7.19
CA GLY A 68 1.98 -8.83 7.49
C GLY A 68 1.62 -9.02 8.97
N ASN A 69 2.41 -8.46 9.90
CA ASN A 69 2.12 -8.48 11.35
C ASN A 69 0.91 -7.63 11.73
N ALA A 70 0.45 -6.82 10.80
CA ALA A 70 -0.60 -5.85 11.00
C ALA A 70 -1.87 -6.30 10.26
N TYR A 71 -1.76 -6.89 9.07
CA TYR A 71 -2.84 -7.31 8.17
C TYR A 71 -4.11 -7.95 8.79
N ASN A 72 -3.97 -8.81 9.81
CA ASN A 72 -5.10 -9.55 10.40
C ASN A 72 -5.70 -8.92 11.67
N TRP A 73 -5.26 -7.72 12.07
CA TRP A 73 -5.64 -7.13 13.34
C TRP A 73 -6.64 -5.99 13.19
N THR A 74 -7.76 -6.08 13.92
CA THR A 74 -8.72 -4.98 14.05
C THR A 74 -9.10 -4.80 15.52
N THR A 75 -9.19 -3.56 16.00
CA THR A 75 -9.71 -3.22 17.34
C THR A 75 -11.13 -3.73 17.54
N ASN A 76 -11.89 -3.92 16.45
CA ASN A 76 -13.28 -4.36 16.46
C ASN A 76 -13.48 -5.88 16.26
N ALA A 77 -12.42 -6.69 16.12
CA ALA A 77 -12.53 -8.15 15.96
C ALA A 77 -12.87 -8.86 17.29
N GLY A 78 -14.02 -8.52 17.86
CA GLY A 78 -14.70 -9.34 18.85
C GLY A 78 -15.32 -10.56 18.18
N GLY A 79 -14.57 -11.66 18.09
CA GLY A 79 -15.08 -13.04 18.12
C GLY A 79 -15.85 -13.59 16.90
N LEU A 80 -15.53 -14.86 16.63
CA LEU A 80 -16.34 -15.89 15.96
C LEU A 80 -16.34 -15.94 14.41
N LYS A 81 -16.30 -17.21 13.98
CA LYS A 81 -16.27 -17.72 12.60
C LYS A 81 -17.33 -17.04 11.71
N GLY A 82 -16.87 -16.42 10.63
CA GLY A 82 -17.67 -16.17 9.43
C GLY A 82 -17.80 -14.70 9.01
N ARG A 83 -17.04 -14.32 7.97
CA ARG A 83 -17.24 -13.14 7.09
C ARG A 83 -17.36 -11.76 7.75
N ASN A 84 -16.22 -11.15 8.08
CA ASN A 84 -15.70 -9.92 7.41
C ASN A 84 -14.39 -9.47 8.08
N PRO A 85 -13.20 -9.82 7.54
CA PRO A 85 -11.95 -9.21 7.96
C PRO A 85 -11.72 -7.94 7.13
N THR A 86 -12.44 -6.85 7.38
CA THR A 86 -12.23 -5.60 6.61
C THR A 86 -12.15 -4.31 7.43
N THR A 87 -12.34 -4.35 8.75
CA THR A 87 -12.18 -3.15 9.61
C THR A 87 -10.72 -2.96 10.03
N TYR A 88 -9.78 -2.95 9.09
CA TYR A 88 -8.37 -2.76 9.43
C TYR A 88 -8.12 -1.36 9.99
N ASP A 89 -7.46 -1.25 11.15
CA ASP A 89 -7.24 0.05 11.78
C ASP A 89 -6.09 0.76 11.10
N GLY A 90 -6.43 1.75 10.29
CA GLY A 90 -5.44 2.51 9.57
C GLY A 90 -6.07 3.47 8.58
N SER A 91 -5.26 4.39 8.08
CA SER A 91 -5.67 5.42 7.14
C SER A 91 -4.74 5.44 5.95
N TYR A 92 -5.32 5.37 4.77
CA TYR A 92 -4.64 5.51 3.51
C TYR A 92 -4.58 6.97 3.09
N PHE A 93 -3.46 7.33 2.47
CA PHE A 93 -3.21 8.64 1.90
C PHE A 93 -2.69 8.44 0.49
N GLN A 94 -3.33 9.10 -0.46
CA GLN A 94 -2.91 9.11 -1.87
C GLN A 94 -2.29 10.47 -2.19
N GLY A 95 -1.25 10.51 -3.02
CA GLY A 95 -0.56 11.76 -3.26
C GLY A 95 0.55 11.70 -4.31
N GLU A 96 1.26 12.81 -4.41
CA GLU A 96 2.45 12.92 -5.23
C GLU A 96 3.70 12.67 -4.38
N ALA A 97 4.67 12.03 -5.00
CA ALA A 97 6.00 11.86 -4.44
C ALA A 97 7.08 12.29 -5.43
N PHE A 98 8.27 12.54 -4.92
CA PHE A 98 9.46 12.86 -5.72
C PHE A 98 10.64 12.07 -5.18
N LEU A 99 11.39 11.43 -6.07
CA LEU A 99 12.67 10.80 -5.77
C LEU A 99 13.77 11.65 -6.37
N GLY A 100 14.45 12.42 -5.53
CA GLY A 100 15.73 13.05 -5.86
C GLY A 100 16.87 12.08 -5.56
N TYR A 101 17.83 11.96 -6.46
CA TYR A 101 18.99 11.09 -6.27
C TYR A 101 20.26 11.70 -6.83
N THR A 102 21.39 11.29 -6.26
CA THR A 102 22.73 11.58 -6.79
C THR A 102 23.55 10.31 -6.73
N ILE A 103 24.14 9.97 -7.86
CA ILE A 103 24.99 8.81 -8.05
C ILE A 103 26.43 9.30 -8.15
N THR A 104 27.30 8.64 -7.40
CA THR A 104 28.74 8.84 -7.48
C THR A 104 29.45 7.50 -7.60
N GLY A 105 30.50 7.46 -8.40
CA GLY A 105 31.20 6.22 -8.70
C GLY A 105 30.49 5.38 -9.77
N GLY A 106 31.17 4.32 -10.19
CA GLY A 106 30.79 3.49 -11.34
C GLY A 106 31.05 4.14 -12.70
N THR A 107 31.49 3.33 -13.64
CA THR A 107 31.83 3.77 -15.01
C THR A 107 30.60 3.83 -15.91
N ARG A 108 29.54 3.08 -15.55
CA ARG A 108 28.28 2.93 -16.32
C ARG A 108 27.12 3.76 -15.79
N CYS A 109 27.27 4.29 -14.59
CA CYS A 109 26.38 5.30 -14.05
C CYS A 109 27.18 6.59 -14.10
N PRO A 110 27.11 7.38 -15.19
CA PRO A 110 27.78 8.69 -15.19
C PRO A 110 27.32 9.43 -13.94
N ASN A 111 28.21 10.16 -13.25
CA ASN A 111 27.85 10.92 -12.05
C ASN A 111 26.57 11.73 -12.32
N ALA A 112 25.44 11.18 -11.87
CA ALA A 112 24.12 11.57 -12.34
C ALA A 112 23.35 12.07 -11.14
N THR A 113 22.84 13.28 -11.28
CA THR A 113 21.85 13.84 -10.38
C THR A 113 20.54 13.90 -11.15
N GLY A 114 19.49 13.38 -10.53
CA GLY A 114 18.17 13.32 -11.15
C GLY A 114 17.08 13.52 -10.12
N SER A 115 15.90 13.82 -10.64
CA SER A 115 14.66 13.85 -9.86
C SER A 115 13.55 13.26 -10.69
N VAL A 116 12.78 12.36 -10.10
CA VAL A 116 11.63 11.73 -10.76
C VAL A 116 10.37 12.01 -9.97
N ARG A 117 9.34 12.50 -10.68
CA ARG A 117 7.99 12.62 -10.14
C ARG A 117 7.36 11.23 -10.08
N MET A 118 6.69 10.98 -8.99
CA MET A 118 6.02 9.74 -8.68
C MET A 118 4.59 10.01 -8.21
N LEU A 119 3.73 9.02 -8.40
CA LEU A 119 2.50 8.91 -7.62
C LEU A 119 2.76 7.90 -6.49
N GLY A 120 2.11 8.11 -5.35
CA GLY A 120 2.35 7.27 -4.19
C GLY A 120 1.12 7.09 -3.32
N TYR A 121 1.15 5.97 -2.60
CA TYR A 121 0.24 5.70 -1.49
C TYR A 121 1.03 5.48 -0.23
N ALA A 122 0.50 6.02 0.86
CA ALA A 122 0.96 5.74 2.21
C ALA A 122 -0.20 5.17 3.02
N TRP A 123 0.15 4.33 3.98
CA TRP A 123 -0.74 3.82 5.00
C TRP A 123 -0.12 4.11 6.36
N ILE A 124 -0.94 4.59 7.30
CA ILE A 124 -0.55 4.71 8.71
C ILE A 124 -1.56 3.99 9.58
N GLY A 125 -1.07 3.26 10.58
CA GLY A 125 -1.91 2.54 11.53
C GLY A 125 -1.31 2.44 12.92
N PRO A 126 -2.11 1.97 13.89
CA PRO A 126 -1.63 1.68 15.21
C PRO A 126 -0.71 0.46 15.18
N GLN A 127 0.12 0.34 16.21
CA GLN A 127 0.88 -0.88 16.42
C GLN A 127 -0.04 -2.02 16.85
N THR A 128 0.18 -3.22 16.31
CA THR A 128 -0.55 -4.41 16.73
C THR A 128 0.01 -4.96 18.05
N PRO A 129 -0.86 -5.43 18.98
CA PRO A 129 -0.43 -6.00 20.26
C PRO A 129 0.22 -7.39 20.10
N TYR A 130 -0.01 -8.05 18.97
CA TYR A 130 0.58 -9.33 18.60
C TYR A 130 0.90 -9.35 17.10
N PRO A 131 2.02 -9.97 16.67
CA PRO A 131 3.13 -10.49 17.50
C PRO A 131 3.83 -9.40 18.31
N LYS A 132 4.35 -9.77 19.48
CA LYS A 132 5.16 -8.85 20.31
C LYS A 132 6.50 -8.59 19.64
N GLY A 133 7.06 -7.39 19.86
CA GLY A 133 8.39 -7.03 19.39
C GLY A 133 8.48 -5.57 18.93
N PRO A 134 7.58 -5.09 18.07
CA PRO A 134 7.55 -3.69 17.70
C PRO A 134 7.22 -2.77 18.89
N GLU A 135 7.92 -1.64 18.97
CA GLU A 135 7.82 -0.63 20.03
C GLU A 135 7.34 0.72 19.49
N ASN A 136 7.32 0.90 18.16
CA ASN A 136 6.88 2.13 17.55
C ASN A 136 5.43 2.50 17.94
N PRO A 137 5.13 3.80 18.09
CA PRO A 137 3.77 4.26 18.40
C PRO A 137 2.81 4.10 17.22
N ILE A 138 3.34 4.04 16.00
CA ILE A 138 2.60 3.89 14.74
C ILE A 138 3.40 3.04 13.75
N ILE A 139 2.69 2.45 12.81
CA ILE A 139 3.29 1.81 11.64
C ILE A 139 3.05 2.72 10.43
N ILE A 140 4.08 2.90 9.60
CA ILE A 140 3.97 3.57 8.30
C ILE A 140 4.38 2.57 7.23
N GLY A 141 3.54 2.41 6.21
CA GLY A 141 3.92 1.80 4.95
C GLY A 141 3.75 2.79 3.82
N PHE A 142 4.64 2.75 2.85
CA PHE A 142 4.62 3.66 1.72
C PHE A 142 5.16 2.98 0.47
N LYS A 143 4.50 3.23 -0.66
CA LYS A 143 4.90 2.76 -1.98
C LYS A 143 4.66 3.87 -3.00
N ALA A 144 5.62 4.07 -3.90
CA ALA A 144 5.53 5.08 -4.93
C ALA A 144 6.22 4.65 -6.23
N TRP A 145 5.64 5.08 -7.35
CA TRP A 145 6.02 4.68 -8.70
C TRP A 145 6.18 5.85 -9.63
N GLU A 146 7.08 5.68 -10.60
CA GLU A 146 7.25 6.62 -11.71
C GLU A 146 5.93 6.74 -12.48
N SER A 147 5.44 7.97 -12.64
CA SER A 147 4.22 8.22 -13.39
C SER A 147 4.20 9.61 -14.02
N ASP A 148 3.76 9.65 -15.27
CA ASP A 148 3.42 10.87 -16.01
C ASP A 148 1.95 11.29 -15.79
N LYS A 149 1.15 10.47 -15.08
CA LYS A 149 -0.27 10.72 -14.88
C LYS A 149 -0.52 11.80 -13.83
N PRO A 150 -1.59 12.58 -13.97
CA PRO A 150 -1.99 13.54 -12.95
C PRO A 150 -2.57 12.79 -11.73
N LEU A 151 -2.54 13.40 -10.54
CA LEU A 151 -2.92 12.77 -9.27
C LEU A 151 -4.37 12.25 -9.28
N GLU A 152 -5.27 12.94 -9.99
CA GLU A 152 -6.68 12.55 -10.10
C GLU A 152 -6.85 11.19 -10.78
N ASN A 153 -5.86 10.76 -11.57
CA ASN A 153 -5.83 9.48 -12.26
C ASN A 153 -4.97 8.44 -11.52
N ILE A 154 -4.66 8.65 -10.24
CA ILE A 154 -3.91 7.66 -9.45
C ILE A 154 -4.64 6.30 -9.40
N THR A 155 -5.97 6.32 -9.43
CA THR A 155 -6.85 5.14 -9.51
C THR A 155 -6.86 4.42 -10.85
N PHE A 156 -6.39 5.07 -11.92
CA PHE A 156 -6.17 4.46 -13.24
C PHE A 156 -4.71 4.09 -13.46
N SER A 157 -3.82 4.70 -12.66
CA SER A 157 -2.39 4.38 -12.68
C SER A 157 -2.14 3.03 -12.02
N TYR A 158 -2.94 2.70 -11.00
CA TYR A 158 -2.98 1.40 -10.37
C TYR A 158 -4.43 0.93 -10.18
N ASP A 159 -4.70 -0.34 -10.46
CA ASP A 159 -5.94 -0.96 -9.98
C ASP A 159 -5.98 -0.77 -8.45
N TYR A 160 -7.13 -0.32 -7.93
CA TYR A 160 -7.52 -0.17 -6.52
C TYR A 160 -6.84 -1.18 -5.59
N LEU A 161 -6.65 -0.86 -4.29
CA LEU A 161 -6.07 -1.76 -3.28
C LEU A 161 -6.63 -3.19 -3.41
N ASP A 162 -5.88 -4.04 -4.09
CA ASP A 162 -6.36 -5.35 -4.49
C ASP A 162 -6.05 -6.34 -3.38
N ASP A 163 -7.07 -7.10 -2.96
CA ASP A 163 -6.94 -8.18 -1.97
C ASP A 163 -6.86 -9.57 -2.65
N SER A 164 -6.78 -9.62 -3.99
CA SER A 164 -6.58 -10.83 -4.79
C SER A 164 -5.20 -11.47 -4.56
N PRO A 165 -4.93 -12.70 -5.05
CA PRO A 165 -3.65 -13.38 -4.84
C PRO A 165 -2.46 -12.50 -5.25
N TYR A 166 -1.58 -12.26 -4.27
CA TYR A 166 -0.42 -11.39 -4.41
C TYR A 166 0.53 -11.91 -5.50
N CYS A 167 0.89 -11.02 -6.42
CA CYS A 167 1.89 -11.27 -7.45
C CYS A 167 3.19 -10.55 -7.07
N PRO A 168 4.23 -11.27 -6.63
CA PRO A 168 5.49 -10.66 -6.22
C PRO A 168 6.23 -10.14 -7.46
N ARG A 169 6.00 -8.88 -7.82
CA ARG A 169 6.85 -8.14 -8.74
C ARG A 169 7.67 -7.11 -7.97
N PRO A 170 8.84 -6.72 -8.49
CA PRO A 170 9.61 -5.60 -7.95
C PRO A 170 8.70 -4.46 -7.50
N PRO A 171 8.85 -3.89 -6.29
CA PRO A 171 8.09 -2.72 -5.96
C PRO A 171 8.49 -1.65 -6.95
N ASP A 172 7.60 -0.69 -7.06
CA ASP A 172 7.88 0.51 -7.79
C ASP A 172 9.06 1.27 -7.16
N LEU A 173 9.44 2.41 -7.76
CA LEU A 173 10.67 3.15 -7.43
C LEU A 173 10.97 3.27 -5.92
N THR A 174 9.96 3.34 -5.07
CA THR A 174 10.15 3.28 -3.63
C THR A 174 9.10 2.39 -2.97
N LYS A 175 9.56 1.51 -2.08
CA LYS A 175 8.72 0.83 -1.07
C LYS A 175 9.41 0.92 0.28
N LEU A 176 8.63 1.10 1.33
CA LEU A 176 9.11 1.01 2.71
C LEU A 176 8.00 0.65 3.67
N THR A 177 8.37 -0.06 4.72
CA THR A 177 7.60 -0.23 5.94
C THR A 177 8.47 0.07 7.14
N THR A 178 7.88 0.57 8.21
CA THR A 178 8.61 0.90 9.44
C THR A 178 8.72 -0.29 10.39
N THR A 179 7.95 -1.33 10.13
CA THR A 179 7.81 -2.54 10.94
C THR A 179 7.66 -3.72 9.99
N ARG A 180 8.25 -4.85 10.36
CA ARG A 180 8.15 -6.11 9.61
C ARG A 180 7.62 -7.23 10.49
N GLY A 181 7.01 -8.22 9.85
CA GLY A 181 6.66 -9.49 10.45
C GLY A 181 7.25 -10.64 9.64
N TRP A 182 7.77 -11.66 10.33
CA TRP A 182 8.34 -12.84 9.69
C TRP A 182 8.02 -14.10 10.46
N THR A 183 8.01 -15.22 9.75
CA THR A 183 7.91 -16.54 10.38
C THR A 183 9.30 -16.96 10.83
N ASP A 184 9.47 -17.15 12.13
CA ASP A 184 10.61 -17.86 12.70
C ASP A 184 10.35 -19.36 12.58
N TRP A 185 10.94 -19.97 11.55
CA TRP A 185 10.78 -21.39 11.26
C TRP A 185 11.42 -22.30 12.31
N GLU A 186 12.48 -21.84 12.99
CA GLU A 186 13.14 -22.62 14.04
C GLU A 186 12.29 -22.66 15.31
N ALA A 187 11.80 -21.49 15.75
CA ALA A 187 10.92 -21.40 16.91
C ALA A 187 9.47 -21.79 16.60
N ARG A 188 9.10 -21.97 15.32
CA ARG A 188 7.71 -22.15 14.84
C ARG A 188 6.77 -21.06 15.35
N THR A 189 7.26 -19.83 15.40
CA THR A 189 6.49 -18.67 15.87
C THR A 189 6.46 -17.57 14.83
N TYR A 190 5.46 -16.70 14.91
CA TYR A 190 5.42 -15.48 14.12
C TYR A 190 6.01 -14.34 14.96
N ARG A 191 7.01 -13.65 14.42
CA ARG A 191 7.70 -12.53 15.08
C ARG A 191 7.44 -11.25 14.32
N ALA A 192 7.58 -10.13 15.01
CA ALA A 192 7.67 -8.82 14.36
C ALA A 192 8.71 -7.96 15.07
N GLY A 193 9.15 -6.92 14.38
CA GLY A 193 10.09 -5.95 14.91
C GLY A 193 10.11 -4.70 14.06
N ASP A 194 10.59 -3.62 14.67
CA ASP A 194 10.75 -2.36 13.98
C ASP A 194 11.98 -2.37 13.08
N ILE A 195 11.82 -1.79 11.90
CA ILE A 195 12.90 -1.49 10.98
C ILE A 195 13.41 -0.07 11.22
N VAL A 196 12.48 0.82 11.57
CA VAL A 196 12.71 2.25 11.80
C VAL A 196 12.25 2.54 13.20
N ARG A 197 13.07 3.18 14.04
CA ARG A 197 12.63 3.64 15.35
C ARG A 197 11.99 5.02 15.20
N ILE A 198 10.70 5.15 15.52
CA ILE A 198 9.89 6.36 15.33
C ILE A 198 9.52 6.99 16.66
N SER A 199 9.63 8.32 16.72
CA SER A 199 9.13 9.15 17.80
C SER A 199 8.10 10.15 17.27
N LEU A 200 7.04 10.37 18.05
CA LEU A 200 6.02 11.38 17.75
C LEU A 200 6.23 12.62 18.61
N LEU A 201 6.04 13.78 18.00
CA LEU A 201 6.16 15.08 18.66
C LEU A 201 4.98 15.97 18.23
N PRO A 202 4.43 16.78 19.14
CA PRO A 202 3.42 17.75 18.76
C PRO A 202 4.03 18.84 17.88
N ASP A 203 3.36 19.19 16.79
CA ASP A 203 3.75 20.34 15.98
C ASP A 203 3.34 21.64 16.69
N GLN A 204 4.35 22.39 17.17
CA GLN A 204 4.13 23.65 17.89
C GLN A 204 3.62 24.78 16.99
N ALA A 205 3.88 24.70 15.68
CA ALA A 205 3.49 25.72 14.72
C ALA A 205 2.08 25.47 14.15
N ARG A 206 1.68 24.19 14.05
CA ARG A 206 0.41 23.78 13.45
C ARG A 206 -0.42 22.98 14.45
N ALA A 207 -1.44 23.63 15.02
CA ALA A 207 -2.43 22.95 15.85
C ALA A 207 -3.11 21.83 15.05
N GLY A 208 -3.18 20.63 15.63
CA GLY A 208 -3.78 19.45 14.97
C GLY A 208 -2.84 18.71 14.00
N ALA A 209 -1.53 18.98 14.04
CA ALA A 209 -0.52 18.21 13.32
C ALA A 209 0.44 17.48 14.28
N VAL A 210 0.79 16.24 14.02
CA VAL A 210 1.82 15.52 14.77
C VAL A 210 3.01 15.31 13.85
N LEU A 211 4.19 15.68 14.31
CA LEU A 211 5.45 15.39 13.65
C LEU A 211 5.87 13.97 14.01
N PHE A 212 6.46 13.27 13.05
CA PHE A 212 7.19 12.04 13.31
C PHE A 212 8.62 12.18 12.82
N ASN A 213 9.53 11.59 13.59
CA ASN A 213 10.94 11.51 13.25
C ASN A 213 11.42 10.11 13.61
N GLY A 214 12.13 9.47 12.70
CA GLY A 214 12.71 8.17 12.92
C GLY A 214 13.95 7.92 12.08
N SER A 215 14.64 6.86 12.43
CA SER A 215 15.84 6.39 11.74
C SER A 215 15.84 4.87 11.65
N THR A 216 16.37 4.32 10.56
CA THR A 216 16.55 2.86 10.45
C THR A 216 17.45 2.34 11.57
N ILE A 217 17.07 1.21 12.14
CA ILE A 217 17.81 0.55 13.21
C ILE A 217 19.04 -0.14 12.57
N PRO A 218 20.27 0.13 13.03
CA PRO A 218 21.46 -0.47 12.47
C PRO A 218 21.59 -1.93 12.92
N ASN A 219 22.26 -2.76 12.11
CA ASN A 219 22.58 -4.16 12.38
C ASN A 219 21.34 -5.03 12.72
N LEU A 220 20.22 -4.80 12.02
CA LEU A 220 19.06 -5.69 12.14
C LEU A 220 19.42 -7.09 11.66
N ASP A 221 19.08 -8.09 12.47
CA ASP A 221 19.24 -9.50 12.14
C ASP A 221 17.87 -10.22 12.27
N PRO A 222 17.32 -10.75 11.17
CA PRO A 222 17.83 -10.70 9.78
C PRO A 222 17.85 -9.27 9.23
N ALA A 223 18.61 -8.99 8.17
CA ALA A 223 18.50 -7.70 7.47
C ALA A 223 17.07 -7.53 6.88
N PRO A 224 16.57 -6.29 6.70
CA PRO A 224 15.30 -6.05 6.03
C PRO A 224 15.26 -6.70 4.66
N ALA A 225 14.18 -7.44 4.37
CA ALA A 225 13.99 -8.05 3.08
C ALA A 225 13.57 -7.01 2.04
N TYR A 226 13.63 -7.41 0.77
CA TYR A 226 13.16 -6.59 -0.33
C TYR A 226 11.68 -6.20 -0.21
N GLU A 227 10.84 -7.09 0.34
CA GLU A 227 9.44 -6.80 0.63
C GLU A 227 9.25 -5.75 1.74
N ASP A 228 10.24 -5.53 2.60
CA ASP A 228 10.16 -4.60 3.72
C ASP A 228 10.54 -3.18 3.29
N GLY A 229 11.53 -3.04 2.42
CA GLY A 229 11.99 -1.74 1.95
C GLY A 229 12.95 -1.83 0.79
N ASN A 230 12.75 -0.97 -0.21
CA ASN A 230 13.65 -0.85 -1.32
C ASN A 230 13.53 0.51 -2.03
N ILE A 231 14.68 1.08 -2.38
CA ILE A 231 14.78 2.23 -3.28
C ILE A 231 15.37 1.75 -4.61
N LEU A 232 14.59 1.86 -5.68
CA LEU A 232 15.05 1.63 -7.05
C LEU A 232 15.28 2.97 -7.73
N LEU A 233 16.39 3.08 -8.45
CA LEU A 233 16.63 4.22 -9.32
C LEU A 233 15.88 4.05 -10.65
N PRO A 234 15.52 5.16 -11.32
CA PRO A 234 14.97 5.13 -12.67
C PRO A 234 15.86 4.32 -13.62
N ALA A 235 15.28 3.59 -14.57
CA ALA A 235 16.05 2.75 -15.50
C ALA A 235 17.08 3.55 -16.30
N SER A 236 16.78 4.82 -16.60
CA SER A 236 17.68 5.75 -17.29
C SER A 236 18.87 6.23 -16.45
N SER A 237 18.99 5.83 -15.18
CA SER A 237 20.03 6.32 -14.28
C SER A 237 21.42 5.76 -14.56
N CYS A 238 21.48 4.59 -15.21
CA CYS A 238 22.71 3.92 -15.59
C CYS A 238 22.54 3.30 -16.98
N ASP A 239 23.65 2.97 -17.65
CA ASP A 239 23.67 2.27 -18.94
C ASP A 239 23.29 0.78 -18.77
N SER A 240 22.02 0.53 -18.42
CA SER A 240 21.44 -0.78 -18.13
C SER A 240 19.92 -0.77 -18.27
N ASP A 241 19.35 -1.87 -18.78
CA ASP A 241 17.90 -2.09 -18.83
C ASP A 241 17.29 -2.41 -17.45
N GLU A 242 18.10 -2.91 -16.50
CA GLU A 242 17.68 -3.18 -15.13
C GLU A 242 17.81 -1.93 -14.24
N ARG A 243 16.79 -1.68 -13.40
CA ARG A 243 16.82 -0.61 -12.39
C ARG A 243 17.82 -0.93 -11.28
N LEU A 244 18.63 0.06 -10.90
CA LEU A 244 19.59 -0.09 -9.81
C LEU A 244 18.89 -0.06 -8.46
N SER A 245 19.09 -1.12 -7.65
CA SER A 245 18.54 -1.25 -6.30
C SER A 245 19.53 -0.74 -5.27
N VAL A 246 19.11 0.21 -4.44
CA VAL A 246 19.89 0.69 -3.28
C VAL A 246 19.56 -0.13 -2.01
N GLY A 247 18.45 -0.87 -2.02
CA GLY A 247 17.99 -1.63 -0.86
C GLY A 247 17.35 -0.72 0.18
N TRP A 248 17.48 -1.10 1.45
CA TRP A 248 17.03 -0.33 2.61
C TRP A 248 18.21 0.03 3.52
N PRO A 249 18.94 1.13 3.22
CA PRO A 249 20.19 1.41 3.92
C PRO A 249 20.01 1.75 5.40
N GLU A 250 21.00 1.37 6.19
CA GLU A 250 21.12 1.84 7.57
C GLU A 250 21.26 3.37 7.64
N ARG A 251 20.86 3.95 8.77
CA ARG A 251 20.87 5.40 9.02
C ARG A 251 20.03 6.22 8.05
N THR A 252 19.09 5.59 7.34
CA THR A 252 18.05 6.28 6.59
C THR A 252 17.14 7.00 7.58
N ILE A 253 16.95 8.30 7.38
CA ILE A 253 16.14 9.16 8.23
C ILE A 253 14.75 9.28 7.60
N ILE A 254 13.70 9.07 8.40
CA ILE A 254 12.31 9.22 8.01
C ILE A 254 11.67 10.29 8.87
N THR A 255 11.21 11.37 8.26
CA THR A 255 10.55 12.48 8.96
C THR A 255 9.26 12.83 8.26
N GLY A 256 8.38 13.55 8.95
CA GLY A 256 7.18 14.03 8.33
C GLY A 256 6.17 14.54 9.33
N SER A 257 4.96 14.76 8.84
CA SER A 257 3.85 15.21 9.65
C SER A 257 2.52 14.63 9.20
N VAL A 258 1.66 14.37 10.17
CA VAL A 258 0.31 13.86 9.97
C VAL A 258 -0.71 14.83 10.56
N THR A 259 -1.77 15.09 9.81
CA THR A 259 -3.00 15.73 10.30
C THR A 259 -4.16 14.75 10.10
N ASN A 260 -5.38 15.17 10.46
CA ASN A 260 -6.59 14.39 10.17
C ASN A 260 -6.88 14.23 8.67
N GLU A 261 -6.17 14.95 7.79
CA GLU A 261 -6.47 15.03 6.34
C GLU A 261 -5.25 14.86 5.45
N THR A 262 -4.05 15.09 5.99
CA THR A 262 -2.82 15.11 5.19
C THR A 262 -1.72 14.32 5.85
N LEU A 263 -0.90 13.70 5.02
CA LEU A 263 0.32 13.02 5.43
C LEU A 263 1.48 13.50 4.56
N THR A 264 2.57 13.88 5.22
CA THR A 264 3.83 14.23 4.56
C THR A 264 4.91 13.27 5.04
N ILE A 265 5.74 12.78 4.13
CA ILE A 265 6.88 11.91 4.43
C ILE A 265 8.10 12.46 3.71
N SER A 266 9.24 12.49 4.38
CA SER A 266 10.56 12.73 3.81
C SER A 266 11.49 11.61 4.27
N ILE A 267 12.08 10.92 3.31
CA ILE A 267 13.06 9.86 3.54
C ILE A 267 14.38 10.29 2.92
N VAL A 268 15.41 10.42 3.74
CA VAL A 268 16.75 10.81 3.30
C VAL A 268 17.73 9.74 3.71
N GLY A 269 18.52 9.26 2.76
CA GLY A 269 19.47 8.20 3.02
C GLY A 269 20.60 8.15 1.99
N ALA A 270 21.56 7.29 2.29
CA ALA A 270 22.66 6.98 1.39
C ALA A 270 22.98 5.50 1.49
N GLY A 271 23.23 4.87 0.33
CA GLY A 271 23.55 3.45 0.25
C GLY A 271 24.69 3.21 -0.74
N ALA A 272 25.50 2.20 -0.44
CA ALA A 272 26.40 1.62 -1.42
C ALA A 272 25.69 0.45 -2.09
N THR A 273 25.78 0.38 -3.41
CA THR A 273 25.26 -0.72 -4.20
C THR A 273 26.27 -1.08 -5.29
N LYS A 274 26.06 -2.22 -5.93
CA LYS A 274 26.89 -2.70 -7.02
C LYS A 274 26.06 -2.95 -8.24
N THR A 275 26.69 -2.84 -9.40
CA THR A 275 26.13 -3.28 -10.68
C THR A 275 26.09 -4.80 -10.78
N ALA A 276 25.46 -5.50 -9.83
CA ALA A 276 25.28 -6.94 -9.88
C ALA A 276 24.13 -7.26 -10.84
N TYR A 277 24.38 -7.16 -12.14
CA TYR A 277 23.40 -7.54 -13.15
C TYR A 277 23.34 -9.06 -13.24
N LYS A 278 22.13 -9.63 -13.28
CA LYS A 278 21.88 -11.09 -13.29
C LYS A 278 22.60 -11.86 -14.41
N TYR A 279 23.09 -11.16 -15.45
CA TYR A 279 23.74 -11.74 -16.62
C TYR A 279 25.09 -11.11 -16.98
N TYR A 280 25.66 -10.25 -16.13
CA TYR A 280 26.91 -9.55 -16.44
C TYR A 280 28.15 -10.35 -16.02
N LYS A 281 29.07 -10.51 -16.97
CA LYS A 281 30.37 -11.21 -16.79
C LYS A 281 31.57 -10.25 -16.69
N GLY A 282 31.34 -8.97 -16.41
CA GLY A 282 32.42 -7.99 -16.24
C GLY A 282 32.66 -7.61 -14.78
N LYS A 283 33.52 -6.61 -14.56
CA LYS A 283 33.87 -6.14 -13.21
C LYS A 283 32.71 -5.35 -12.63
N GLU A 284 32.22 -5.76 -11.46
CA GLU A 284 31.25 -4.97 -10.69
C GLU A 284 31.85 -3.62 -10.32
N ASP A 285 31.08 -2.57 -10.54
CA ASP A 285 31.44 -1.22 -10.15
C ASP A 285 30.77 -0.88 -8.81
N ASP A 286 31.56 -0.32 -7.90
CA ASP A 286 31.05 0.23 -6.64
C ASP A 286 30.36 1.57 -6.93
N ILE A 287 29.09 1.65 -6.54
CA ILE A 287 28.25 2.83 -6.73
C ILE A 287 27.78 3.32 -5.37
N HIS A 288 27.88 4.63 -5.16
CA HIS A 288 27.31 5.29 -3.99
C HIS A 288 26.14 6.18 -4.40
N VAL A 289 25.01 5.98 -3.76
CA VAL A 289 23.75 6.66 -4.07
C VAL A 289 23.28 7.41 -2.82
N THR A 290 23.08 8.70 -2.94
CA THR A 290 22.30 9.48 -1.97
C THR A 290 20.91 9.73 -2.55
N PHE A 291 19.87 9.57 -1.74
CA PHE A 291 18.49 9.77 -2.18
C PHE A 291 17.70 10.62 -1.18
N ASN A 292 16.71 11.32 -1.71
CA ASN A 292 15.71 12.07 -0.97
C ASN A 292 14.35 11.77 -1.60
N VAL A 293 13.50 11.06 -0.86
CA VAL A 293 12.11 10.82 -1.24
C VAL A 293 11.22 11.76 -0.45
N THR A 294 10.39 12.55 -1.13
CA THR A 294 9.35 13.36 -0.48
C THR A 294 7.98 12.91 -0.95
N PHE A 295 7.00 12.89 -0.05
CA PHE A 295 5.61 12.58 -0.36
C PHE A 295 4.68 13.58 0.32
N SER A 296 3.64 13.98 -0.40
CA SER A 296 2.53 14.78 0.13
C SER A 296 1.22 14.14 -0.30
N GLY A 297 0.50 13.59 0.66
CA GLY A 297 -0.75 12.87 0.44
C GLY A 297 -1.94 13.46 1.17
N THR A 298 -3.11 13.24 0.59
CA THR A 298 -4.42 13.55 1.16
C THR A 298 -5.12 12.26 1.57
N PHE A 299 -5.88 12.33 2.65
CA PHE A 299 -6.63 11.20 3.19
C PHE A 299 -7.57 10.61 2.14
N ASP A 300 -7.40 9.33 1.85
CA ASP A 300 -8.26 8.58 0.94
C ASP A 300 -9.43 7.99 1.73
N SER A 301 -10.53 8.76 1.77
CA SER A 301 -11.74 8.39 2.50
C SER A 301 -12.50 7.22 1.87
N THR A 302 -12.16 6.83 0.65
CA THR A 302 -12.82 5.72 -0.07
C THR A 302 -12.20 4.40 0.34
N ASN A 303 -10.86 4.36 0.40
CA ASN A 303 -10.08 3.18 0.75
C ASN A 303 -9.86 2.99 2.26
N SER A 304 -10.05 4.06 3.05
CA SER A 304 -9.82 4.00 4.48
C SER A 304 -11.09 3.63 5.23
N THR A 305 -11.06 2.53 5.98
CA THR A 305 -12.15 2.18 6.91
C THR A 305 -12.09 2.99 8.20
N ARG A 306 -10.90 3.47 8.58
CA ARG A 306 -10.67 4.37 9.71
C ARG A 306 -10.01 5.67 9.27
N ARG A 307 -10.28 6.74 9.99
CA ARG A 307 -9.61 8.03 9.86
C ARG A 307 -8.67 8.24 11.04
N VAL A 308 -7.46 8.71 10.75
CA VAL A 308 -6.53 9.17 11.80
C VAL A 308 -7.09 10.44 12.42
N ALA A 309 -7.05 10.49 13.73
CA ALA A 309 -7.43 11.64 14.51
C ALA A 309 -6.25 12.03 15.42
N VAL A 310 -5.93 13.32 15.39
CA VAL A 310 -4.78 13.90 16.06
C VAL A 310 -5.22 14.56 17.37
N GLN A 311 -4.57 14.20 18.47
CA GLN A 311 -4.75 14.83 19.78
C GLN A 311 -3.38 15.08 20.42
N GLN A 312 -2.76 16.21 20.07
CA GLN A 312 -1.43 16.61 20.53
C GLN A 312 -1.27 16.67 22.06
N ALA A 313 -2.37 16.92 22.79
CA ALA A 313 -2.37 17.12 24.23
C ALA A 313 -2.50 15.82 25.05
N SER A 314 -2.68 14.66 24.41
CA SER A 314 -2.82 13.36 25.07
C SER A 314 -1.80 12.35 24.54
N GLN A 315 -1.62 11.26 25.29
CA GLN A 315 -0.92 10.06 24.84
C GLN A 315 -1.92 8.90 24.80
N PRO A 316 -2.05 8.17 23.68
CA PRO A 316 -1.33 8.36 22.41
C PRO A 316 -1.79 9.62 21.65
N MET A 317 -0.86 10.28 20.95
CA MET A 317 -1.16 11.49 20.16
C MET A 317 -1.98 11.23 18.89
N LEU A 318 -2.01 9.97 18.44
CA LEU A 318 -2.71 9.51 17.25
C LEU A 318 -3.64 8.37 17.63
N PHE A 319 -4.87 8.45 17.13
CA PHE A 319 -5.89 7.42 17.31
C PHE A 319 -6.68 7.26 16.01
N TRP A 320 -7.38 6.13 15.87
CA TRP A 320 -8.15 5.80 14.68
C TRP A 320 -9.63 5.77 15.03
N VAL A 321 -10.41 6.57 14.31
CA VAL A 321 -11.86 6.67 14.46
C VAL A 321 -12.55 6.12 13.21
N ASP A 322 -13.82 5.73 13.35
CA ASP A 322 -14.61 5.24 12.22
C ASP A 322 -14.67 6.25 11.08
N ASN A 323 -14.37 5.79 9.87
CA ASN A 323 -14.62 6.58 8.68
C ASN A 323 -16.05 6.31 8.17
N SER A 324 -16.99 7.18 8.52
CA SER A 324 -18.40 7.05 8.13
C SER A 324 -18.65 7.14 6.62
N THR A 325 -17.65 7.55 5.83
CA THR A 325 -17.74 7.60 4.36
C THR A 325 -17.27 6.33 3.68
N CYS A 326 -16.71 5.36 4.41
CA CYS A 326 -16.33 4.07 3.84
C CYS A 326 -17.58 3.49 3.17
N MET A 327 -17.57 3.43 1.85
CA MET A 327 -18.73 3.04 1.09
C MET A 327 -19.06 1.60 1.47
N LEU A 328 -20.13 1.45 2.27
CA LEU A 328 -20.98 0.29 2.18
C LEU A 328 -21.18 0.04 0.69
N GLY A 329 -20.70 -1.10 0.19
CA GLY A 329 -20.98 -1.53 -1.17
C GLY A 329 -22.48 -1.41 -1.47
N PRO A 330 -22.89 -1.45 -2.75
CA PRO A 330 -24.27 -1.21 -3.16
C PRO A 330 -25.33 -1.97 -2.32
N ASP A 331 -24.97 -3.11 -1.74
CA ASP A 331 -25.82 -3.92 -0.86
C ASP A 331 -26.10 -3.30 0.52
N GLY A 332 -25.20 -2.50 1.08
CA GLY A 332 -25.33 -1.98 2.45
C GLY A 332 -26.26 -0.77 2.58
N ARG A 333 -26.43 0.03 1.52
CA ARG A 333 -27.44 1.11 1.47
C ARG A 333 -28.85 0.55 1.29
N LEU A 334 -29.00 -0.49 0.46
CA LEU A 334 -30.25 -1.24 0.31
C LEU A 334 -30.64 -1.94 1.61
N MET A 335 -29.69 -2.60 2.30
CA MET A 335 -29.93 -3.22 3.61
C MET A 335 -30.40 -2.20 4.67
N LYS A 336 -29.79 -1.02 4.78
CA LYS A 336 -30.23 0.02 5.73
C LYS A 336 -31.61 0.56 5.41
N LEU A 337 -31.93 0.81 4.13
CA LEU A 337 -33.25 1.23 3.70
C LEU A 337 -34.30 0.13 3.91
N MET A 338 -33.96 -1.12 3.63
CA MET A 338 -34.83 -2.26 3.89
C MET A 338 -35.08 -2.45 5.39
N TRP A 339 -34.07 -2.32 6.25
CA TRP A 339 -34.24 -2.40 7.71
C TRP A 339 -35.11 -1.27 8.26
N LEU A 340 -34.91 -0.04 7.79
CA LEU A 340 -35.76 1.10 8.15
C LEU A 340 -37.20 0.91 7.64
N ALA A 341 -37.38 0.37 6.44
CA ALA A 341 -38.70 0.04 5.91
C ALA A 341 -39.39 -1.10 6.70
N TRP A 342 -38.63 -2.11 7.12
CA TRP A 342 -39.14 -3.26 7.87
C TRP A 342 -39.56 -2.88 9.29
N THR A 343 -38.76 -2.06 9.97
CA THR A 343 -39.10 -1.52 11.30
C THR A 343 -40.30 -0.56 11.23
N ALA A 344 -40.39 0.27 10.20
CA ALA A 344 -41.56 1.13 9.99
C ALA A 344 -42.86 0.32 9.74
N LEU A 345 -42.77 -0.82 9.05
CA LEU A 345 -43.89 -1.74 8.82
C LEU A 345 -44.33 -2.47 10.10
N PHE A 346 -43.40 -2.83 10.98
CA PHE A 346 -43.70 -3.52 12.24
C PHE A 346 -44.33 -2.62 13.31
N PHE A 347 -44.08 -1.31 13.29
CA PHE A 347 -44.68 -0.36 14.22
C PHE A 347 -45.96 0.30 13.70
N CYS A 348 -46.34 0.04 12.44
CA CYS A 348 -47.57 0.57 11.82
C CYS A 348 -48.67 -0.49 11.59
N LEU A 349 -48.52 -1.69 12.16
CA LEU A 349 -49.53 -2.76 12.22
C LEU A 349 -49.94 -3.01 13.68
#